data_AF-A0A094F3H6-F1
#
_entry.id   AF-A0A094F3H6-F1
#
_cell.length_a   1.000
_cell.length_b   1.000
_cell.length_c   1.000
_cell.angle_alpha   90.00
_cell.angle_beta   90.00
_cell.angle_gamma   90.00
#
_symmetry.space_group_name_H-M   'P 1'
#
loop_
_entity.id
_entity.type
_entity.pdbx_description
1 polymer ?
#
loop_
_entity_poly.entity_id
_entity_poly.type
_entity_poly.pdbx_seq_one_letter_code
_entity_poly.pdbx_strand_id
1 'polypeptide(L)'
;EIAIQAEQYRLVCSAEIEGRRPEWKEWVLVESKRRTVTVLFIMHLLFDIKPEQRARSKVGLSVLPLPAHKHLWEAATESEWIEKYDEMLRARDGRSFLRYADLMALGRGHGGDKMNDLNSWMVSGDAFGMLVLMAANSL
;
A
#
# COMPACT_ATOMS: atom_id res chain seq x y z
N GLU A 1 -16.27 -4.73 -12.54
CA GLU A 1 -15.15 -5.52 -13.09
C GLU A 1 -13.80 -5.33 -12.40
N ILE A 2 -13.32 -4.12 -12.06
CA ILE A 2 -12.00 -3.93 -11.41
C ILE A 2 -12.00 -4.29 -9.92
N ALA A 3 -13.10 -4.03 -9.20
CA ALA A 3 -13.29 -4.49 -7.82
C ALA A 3 -13.21 -6.03 -7.71
N ILE A 4 -13.66 -6.75 -8.75
CA ILE A 4 -13.68 -8.22 -8.82
C ILE A 4 -12.24 -8.78 -8.96
N GLN A 5 -11.28 -8.04 -9.53
CA GLN A 5 -9.89 -8.51 -9.64
C GLN A 5 -9.05 -8.25 -8.38
N ALA A 6 -9.29 -7.15 -7.65
CA ALA A 6 -8.62 -6.92 -6.36
C ALA A 6 -9.13 -7.89 -5.27
N GLU A 7 -10.42 -8.26 -5.36
CA GLU A 7 -11.06 -9.25 -4.49
C GLU A 7 -10.62 -10.69 -4.81
N GLN A 8 -10.24 -10.97 -6.06
CA GLN A 8 -9.72 -12.30 -6.49
C GLN A 8 -8.43 -12.74 -5.80
N TYR A 9 -7.61 -11.82 -5.27
CA TYR A 9 -6.29 -12.17 -4.70
C TYR A 9 -6.20 -12.03 -3.17
N ARG A 10 -7.27 -11.59 -2.48
CA ARG A 10 -7.28 -11.36 -1.02
C ARG A 10 -6.06 -10.53 -0.56
N LEU A 11 -5.82 -9.42 -1.26
CA LEU A 11 -4.70 -8.50 -0.98
C LEU A 11 -5.07 -7.38 0.01
N VAL A 12 -6.29 -7.39 0.53
CA VAL A 12 -6.75 -6.48 1.58
C VAL A 12 -7.62 -7.29 2.54
N CYS A 13 -7.46 -7.08 3.86
CA CYS A 13 -8.32 -7.72 4.85
C CYS A 13 -9.73 -7.10 4.78
N SER A 14 -10.79 -7.89 5.01
CA SER A 14 -12.17 -7.34 5.05
C SER A 14 -12.31 -6.24 6.10
N ALA A 15 -11.67 -6.40 7.26
CA ALA A 15 -11.67 -5.36 8.30
C ALA A 15 -10.99 -4.05 7.83
N GLU A 16 -9.91 -4.12 7.03
CA GLU A 16 -9.27 -2.92 6.47
C GLU A 16 -10.22 -2.15 5.55
N ILE A 17 -11.03 -2.86 4.76
CA ILE A 17 -12.04 -2.25 3.87
C ILE A 17 -13.11 -1.51 4.70
N GLU A 18 -13.51 -2.09 5.83
CA GLU A 18 -14.47 -1.50 6.75
C GLU A 18 -13.85 -0.42 7.67
N GLY A 19 -12.56 -0.13 7.52
CA GLY A 19 -11.85 0.83 8.38
C GLY A 19 -11.65 0.34 9.82
N ARG A 20 -11.74 -0.96 10.05
CA ARG A 20 -11.51 -1.62 11.34
C ARG A 20 -10.13 -2.27 11.36
N ARG A 21 -9.66 -2.59 12.58
CA ARG A 21 -8.44 -3.38 12.76
C ARG A 21 -8.70 -4.85 12.41
N PRO A 22 -7.92 -5.46 11.50
CA PRO A 22 -7.95 -6.90 11.25
C PRO A 22 -7.28 -7.71 12.36
N GLU A 23 -7.41 -9.03 12.31
CA GLU A 23 -6.61 -9.94 13.15
C GLU A 23 -5.13 -9.86 12.73
N TRP A 24 -4.20 -9.82 13.69
CA TRP A 24 -2.80 -9.56 13.39
C TRP A 24 -2.20 -10.58 12.42
N LYS A 25 -2.45 -11.87 12.65
CA LYS A 25 -1.94 -12.94 11.79
C LYS A 25 -2.50 -12.89 10.37
N GLU A 26 -3.78 -12.53 10.22
CA GLU A 26 -4.39 -12.33 8.92
C GLU A 26 -3.74 -11.15 8.20
N TRP A 27 -3.56 -10.04 8.92
CA TRP A 27 -2.95 -8.83 8.39
C TRP A 27 -1.51 -9.07 7.93
N VAL A 28 -0.69 -9.75 8.74
CA VAL A 28 0.70 -10.06 8.37
C VAL A 28 0.74 -10.89 7.08
N LEU A 29 -0.15 -11.87 6.93
CA LEU A 29 -0.24 -12.69 5.72
C LEU A 29 -0.64 -11.85 4.49
N VAL A 30 -1.64 -10.98 4.65
CA VAL A 30 -2.14 -10.13 3.56
C VAL A 30 -1.12 -9.05 3.17
N GLU A 31 -0.48 -8.39 4.14
CA GLU A 31 0.58 -7.42 3.91
C GLU A 31 1.80 -8.07 3.24
N SER A 32 2.18 -9.28 3.66
CA SER A 32 3.22 -10.07 2.99
C SER A 32 2.88 -10.30 1.52
N LYS A 33 1.65 -10.73 1.21
CA LYS A 33 1.20 -10.94 -0.17
C LYS A 33 1.23 -9.64 -0.98
N ARG A 34 0.75 -8.53 -0.41
CA ARG A 34 0.82 -7.20 -1.07
C ARG A 34 2.25 -6.86 -1.43
N ARG A 35 3.18 -6.97 -0.47
CA ARG A 35 4.60 -6.67 -0.69
C ARG A 35 5.23 -7.56 -1.76
N THR A 36 4.91 -8.86 -1.77
CA THR A 36 5.37 -9.78 -2.82
C THR A 36 4.86 -9.39 -4.20
N VAL A 37 3.55 -9.16 -4.35
CA VAL A 37 2.95 -8.78 -5.64
C VAL A 37 3.51 -7.45 -6.13
N THR A 38 3.69 -6.48 -5.24
CA THR A 38 4.30 -5.19 -5.57
C THR A 38 5.74 -5.34 -6.06
N VAL A 39 6.58 -6.16 -5.42
CA VAL A 39 7.96 -6.39 -5.91
C VAL A 39 7.97 -7.07 -7.26
N LEU A 40 7.14 -8.11 -7.45
CA LEU A 40 7.02 -8.79 -8.74
C LEU A 40 6.61 -7.81 -9.84
N PHE A 41 5.70 -6.89 -9.52
CA PHE A 41 5.30 -5.84 -10.44
C PHE A 41 6.43 -4.84 -10.73
N ILE A 42 7.15 -4.37 -9.71
CA ILE A 42 8.31 -3.47 -9.92
C ILE A 42 9.34 -4.15 -10.81
N MET A 43 9.69 -5.41 -10.52
CA MET A 43 10.60 -6.21 -11.35
C MET A 43 10.08 -6.34 -12.79
N HIS A 44 8.80 -6.65 -12.96
CA HIS A 44 8.16 -6.74 -14.27
C HIS A 44 8.21 -5.42 -15.06
N LEU A 45 8.14 -4.27 -14.38
CA LEU A 45 8.31 -2.97 -15.02
C LEU A 45 9.77 -2.67 -15.39
N LEU A 46 10.74 -3.13 -14.60
CA LEU A 46 12.17 -2.94 -14.84
C LEU A 46 12.70 -3.85 -15.96
N PHE A 47 12.22 -5.08 -16.08
CA PHE A 47 12.69 -6.09 -17.04
C PHE A 47 11.93 -6.11 -18.39
N ASP A 48 11.39 -4.95 -18.76
CA ASP A 48 11.01 -4.58 -20.12
C ASP A 48 9.79 -5.30 -20.73
N ILE A 49 8.64 -4.81 -20.28
CA ILE A 49 7.36 -4.95 -20.96
C ILE A 49 7.18 -3.77 -21.93
N LYS A 50 6.82 -4.09 -23.18
CA LYS A 50 6.37 -3.10 -24.19
C LYS A 50 5.35 -2.12 -23.58
N PRO A 51 5.36 -0.82 -23.96
CA PRO A 51 4.50 0.21 -23.38
C PRO A 51 3.02 -0.18 -23.27
N GLU A 52 2.49 -0.93 -24.24
CA GLU A 52 1.11 -1.42 -24.23
C GLU A 52 0.75 -2.38 -23.08
N GLN A 53 1.66 -3.26 -22.62
CA GLN A 53 1.33 -4.15 -21.48
C GLN A 53 1.60 -3.47 -20.13
N ARG A 54 2.42 -2.41 -20.11
CA ARG A 54 2.66 -1.58 -18.92
C ARG A 54 1.37 -0.90 -18.43
N ALA A 55 0.55 -0.41 -19.35
CA ALA A 55 -0.72 0.25 -19.02
C ALA A 55 -1.75 -0.72 -18.42
N ARG A 56 -1.84 -1.95 -18.92
CA ARG A 56 -2.76 -2.97 -18.40
C ARG A 56 -2.39 -3.45 -17.00
N SER A 57 -1.09 -3.56 -16.71
CA SER A 57 -0.58 -4.01 -15.42
C SER A 57 -0.81 -2.97 -14.30
N LYS A 58 -0.74 -1.67 -14.61
CA LYS A 58 -0.88 -0.57 -13.63
C LYS A 58 -2.28 -0.49 -12.97
N VAL A 59 -3.34 -0.97 -13.63
CA VAL A 59 -4.72 -0.87 -13.12
C VAL A 59 -4.91 -1.69 -11.83
N GLY A 60 -4.31 -2.88 -11.74
CA GLY A 60 -4.48 -3.78 -10.59
C GLY A 60 -3.83 -3.29 -9.30
N LEU A 61 -2.64 -2.67 -9.37
CA LEU A 61 -1.99 -2.11 -8.19
C LEU A 61 -2.61 -0.80 -7.70
N SER A 62 -3.18 -0.01 -8.61
CA SER A 62 -3.67 1.34 -8.31
C SER A 62 -4.67 1.39 -7.15
N VAL A 63 -5.44 0.32 -6.97
CA VAL A 63 -6.48 0.20 -5.93
C VAL A 63 -5.97 -0.35 -4.60
N LEU A 64 -4.77 -0.95 -4.58
CA LEU A 64 -4.20 -1.52 -3.36
C LEU A 64 -3.72 -0.41 -2.41
N PRO A 65 -3.81 -0.62 -1.09
CA PRO A 65 -3.20 0.29 -0.13
C PRO A 65 -1.69 0.31 -0.31
N LEU A 66 -1.07 1.45 0.00
CA LEU A 66 0.39 1.54 0.11
C LEU A 66 0.89 0.58 1.20
N PRO A 67 2.14 0.12 1.11
CA PRO A 67 2.75 -0.70 2.14
C PRO A 67 2.63 -0.06 3.52
N ALA A 68 2.46 -0.89 4.53
CA ALA A 68 2.30 -0.43 5.90
C ALA A 68 3.52 0.37 6.40
N HIS A 69 3.29 1.24 7.37
CA HIS A 69 4.36 1.92 8.09
C HIS A 69 5.28 0.92 8.78
N LYS A 70 6.55 1.29 8.92
CA LYS A 70 7.61 0.49 9.55
C LYS A 70 7.18 -0.08 10.90
N HIS A 71 6.60 0.75 11.75
CA HIS A 71 6.19 0.35 13.11
C HIS A 71 5.07 -0.70 13.13
N LEU A 72 4.25 -0.82 12.07
CA LEU A 72 3.26 -1.90 11.96
C LEU A 72 3.90 -3.18 11.42
N TRP A 73 4.78 -3.04 10.43
CA TRP A 73 5.43 -4.20 9.80
C TRP A 73 6.44 -4.88 10.73
N GLU A 74 7.18 -4.10 11.51
CA GLU A 74 8.25 -4.58 12.40
C GLU A 74 7.79 -4.90 13.83
N ALA A 75 6.50 -4.75 14.14
CA ALA A 75 5.97 -5.09 15.45
C ALA A 75 6.25 -6.56 15.80
N ALA A 76 6.92 -6.81 16.93
CA ALA A 76 7.40 -8.14 17.30
C ALA A 76 6.30 -9.00 17.92
N THR A 77 5.24 -8.37 18.45
CA THR A 77 4.14 -9.03 19.15
C THR A 77 2.78 -8.52 18.70
N GLU A 78 1.75 -9.34 18.91
CA GLU A 78 0.37 -8.98 18.61
C GLU A 78 -0.08 -7.75 19.39
N SER A 79 0.29 -7.68 20.68
CA SER A 79 -0.06 -6.55 21.56
C SER A 79 0.56 -5.24 21.08
N GLU A 80 1.84 -5.26 20.69
CA GLU A 80 2.52 -4.09 20.11
C GLU A 80 1.85 -3.66 18.80
N TRP A 81 1.55 -4.63 17.93
CA TRP A 81 0.87 -4.35 16.66
C TRP A 81 -0.52 -3.74 16.88
N ILE A 82 -1.29 -4.28 17.84
CA ILE A 82 -2.61 -3.79 18.25
C ILE A 82 -2.55 -2.32 18.65
N GLU A 83 -1.61 -1.96 19.52
CA GLU A 83 -1.41 -0.58 19.98
C GLU A 83 -1.12 0.35 18.79
N LYS A 84 -0.14 -0.02 17.96
CA LYS A 84 0.28 0.78 16.80
C LYS A 84 -0.80 0.92 15.74
N TYR A 85 -1.61 -0.12 15.54
CA TYR A 85 -2.71 -0.10 14.57
C TYR A 85 -3.84 0.81 15.05
N ASP A 86 -4.18 0.76 16.33
CA ASP A 86 -5.20 1.64 16.90
C ASP A 86 -4.76 3.10 16.89
N GLU A 87 -3.49 3.38 17.18
CA GLU A 87 -2.90 4.72 17.01
C GLU A 87 -3.04 5.22 15.56
N MET A 88 -2.68 4.39 14.58
CA MET A 88 -2.83 4.72 13.16
C MET A 88 -4.31 5.00 12.79
N LEU A 89 -5.24 4.15 13.23
CA LEU A 89 -6.67 4.35 12.96
C LEU A 89 -7.20 5.66 13.55
N ARG A 90 -6.80 6.00 14.79
CA ARG A 90 -7.16 7.28 15.43
C ARG A 90 -6.57 8.47 14.68
N ALA A 91 -5.29 8.43 14.33
CA ALA A 91 -4.62 9.51 13.59
C ALA A 91 -5.24 9.75 12.21
N ARG A 92 -5.79 8.69 11.60
CA ARG A 92 -6.45 8.77 10.29
C ARG A 92 -7.82 9.44 10.37
N ASP A 93 -8.48 9.43 11.51
CA ASP A 93 -9.79 10.08 11.74
C ASP A 93 -10.82 9.76 10.64
N GLY A 94 -10.98 8.46 10.34
CA GLY A 94 -11.94 8.00 9.32
C GLY A 94 -11.54 8.23 7.86
N ARG A 95 -10.43 8.92 7.56
CA ARG A 95 -9.91 9.07 6.18
C ARG A 95 -9.60 7.70 5.54
N SER A 96 -9.59 7.60 4.23
CA SER A 96 -9.25 6.34 3.54
C SER A 96 -7.76 6.00 3.66
N PHE A 97 -7.40 4.71 3.61
CA PHE A 97 -6.00 4.31 3.40
C PHE A 97 -5.42 4.94 2.12
N LEU A 98 -4.14 5.32 2.17
CA LEU A 98 -3.40 5.72 0.98
C LEU A 98 -3.24 4.53 0.05
N ARG A 99 -3.37 4.75 -1.26
CA ARG A 99 -3.25 3.74 -2.30
C ARG A 99 -2.13 4.08 -3.28
N TYR A 100 -1.70 3.09 -4.08
CA TYR A 100 -0.74 3.35 -5.15
C TYR A 100 -1.21 4.44 -6.13
N ALA A 101 -2.52 4.54 -6.41
CA ALA A 101 -3.05 5.64 -7.22
C ALA A 101 -2.75 7.03 -6.62
N ASP A 102 -2.78 7.16 -5.29
CA ASP A 102 -2.50 8.42 -4.61
C ASP A 102 -1.01 8.77 -4.73
N LEU A 103 -0.11 7.79 -4.62
CA LEU A 103 1.32 7.98 -4.85
C LEU A 103 1.64 8.35 -6.31
N MET A 104 1.00 7.71 -7.28
CA MET A 104 1.20 8.01 -8.70
C MET A 104 0.65 9.39 -9.10
N ALA A 105 -0.34 9.91 -8.38
CA ALA A 105 -0.85 11.27 -8.58
C ALA A 105 0.17 12.34 -8.12
N LEU A 106 0.95 12.05 -7.07
CA LEU A 106 2.00 12.94 -6.57
C LEU A 106 3.11 13.15 -7.61
N GLY A 107 3.56 12.07 -8.28
CA GLY A 107 4.54 12.17 -9.38
C GLY A 107 4.06 13.01 -10.57
N ARG A 108 2.75 13.26 -10.69
CA ARG A 108 2.14 14.13 -11.72
C ARG A 108 1.86 15.55 -11.22
N GLY A 109 2.35 15.92 -10.03
CA GLY A 109 2.11 17.25 -9.43
C GLY A 109 0.70 17.44 -8.86
N HIS A 110 -0.07 16.36 -8.69
CA HIS A 110 -1.45 16.40 -8.18
C HIS A 110 -1.53 15.78 -6.78
N GLY A 111 -0.80 16.36 -5.81
CA GLY A 111 -0.78 15.86 -4.42
C GLY A 111 -2.09 16.09 -3.65
N GLY A 112 -2.85 17.14 -4.01
CA GLY A 112 -4.16 17.47 -3.42
C GLY A 112 -4.18 17.43 -1.90
N ASP A 113 -5.32 17.04 -1.33
CA ASP A 113 -5.56 16.96 0.12
C ASP A 113 -4.78 15.83 0.82
N LYS A 114 -4.19 14.90 0.05
CA LYS A 114 -3.48 13.72 0.57
C LYS A 114 -1.98 13.93 0.73
N MET A 115 -1.46 15.11 0.37
CA MET A 115 -0.02 15.41 0.42
C MET A 115 0.56 15.24 1.83
N ASN A 116 -0.16 15.69 2.87
CA ASN A 116 0.29 15.55 4.25
C ASN A 116 0.34 14.09 4.69
N ASP A 117 -0.64 13.28 4.27
CA ASP A 117 -0.68 11.85 4.59
C ASP A 117 0.44 11.10 3.86
N LEU A 118 0.71 11.44 2.59
CA LEU A 118 1.82 10.88 1.82
C LEU A 118 3.18 11.24 2.43
N ASN A 119 3.35 12.47 2.90
CA ASN A 119 4.55 12.90 3.62
C ASN A 119 4.73 12.10 4.92
N SER A 120 3.65 11.92 5.69
CA SER A 120 3.68 11.11 6.92
C SER A 120 4.04 9.64 6.63
N TRP A 121 3.46 9.07 5.57
CA TRP A 121 3.78 7.72 5.10
C TRP A 121 5.25 7.58 4.68
N MET A 122 5.77 8.55 3.93
CA MET A 122 7.18 8.55 3.49
C MET A 122 8.14 8.58 4.67
N VAL A 123 7.88 9.41 5.70
CA VAL A 123 8.72 9.49 6.91
C VAL A 123 8.65 8.21 7.73
N SER A 124 7.50 7.55 7.74
CA SER A 124 7.25 6.35 8.56
C SER A 124 7.48 5.04 7.80
N GLY A 125 7.95 5.11 6.55
CA GLY A 125 8.17 3.96 5.69
C GLY A 125 9.41 3.14 6.08
N ASP A 126 9.34 1.83 5.84
CA ASP A 126 10.51 0.96 5.93
C ASP A 126 11.29 0.94 4.59
N ALA A 127 12.32 0.10 4.51
CA ALA A 127 13.10 -0.06 3.28
C ALA A 127 12.25 -0.48 2.06
N PHE A 128 11.14 -1.19 2.29
CA PHE A 128 10.20 -1.57 1.24
C PHE A 128 9.38 -0.37 0.75
N GLY A 129 8.88 0.47 1.67
CA GLY A 129 8.23 1.73 1.34
C GLY A 129 9.14 2.64 0.48
N MET A 130 10.43 2.70 0.82
CA MET A 130 11.42 3.45 0.04
C MET A 130 11.63 2.88 -1.37
N LEU A 131 11.69 1.54 -1.51
CA LEU A 131 11.74 0.89 -2.82
C LEU A 131 10.53 1.28 -3.68
N VAL A 132 9.33 1.27 -3.10
CA VAL A 132 8.09 1.66 -3.80
C VAL A 132 8.13 3.12 -4.24
N LEU A 133 8.59 4.03 -3.37
CA LEU A 133 8.73 5.44 -3.69
C LEU A 133 9.72 5.67 -4.84
N MET A 134 10.89 5.02 -4.79
CA MET A 134 11.90 5.12 -5.84
C MET A 134 11.37 4.58 -7.18
N ALA A 135 10.67 3.45 -7.15
CA ALA A 135 10.05 2.87 -8.36
C ALA A 135 9.00 3.81 -8.95
N ALA A 136 8.15 4.44 -8.13
CA ALA A 136 7.13 5.39 -8.58
C ALA A 136 7.73 6.65 -9.22
N ASN A 137 8.91 7.09 -8.79
CA ASN A 137 9.60 8.25 -9.34
C ASN A 137 10.43 7.92 -10.60
N SER A 138 10.69 6.64 -10.87
CA SER A 138 11.57 6.19 -11.97
C SER A 138 10.80 5.64 -13.18
N LEU A 139 9.47 5.41 -13.09
CA LEU A 139 8.64 4.63 -14.03
C LEU A 139 7.34 5.32 -14.47
#